data_AF-A0A923JPP3-F1
#
_entry.id   AF-A0A923JPP3-F1
#
_cell.length_a   1.000
_cell.length_b   1.000
_cell.length_c   1.000
_cell.angle_alpha   90.00
_cell.angle_beta   90.00
_cell.angle_gamma   90.00
#
_symmetry.space_group_name_H-M   'P 1'
#
loop_
_entity.id
_entity.type
_entity.pdbx_description
1 polymer ?
#
loop_
_entity_poly.entity_id
_entity_poly.type
_entity_poly.pdbx_seq_one_letter_code
_entity_poly.pdbx_strand_id
1 'polypeptide(L)' 'MSDWKPIEELPPQAGDYLVLLGDGQMAVGYFDAWKTWGCSGVHQTYDGCGGVAFDAAPSHWMPLPPIPID' A
#
# COMPACT_ATOMS: atom_id res chain seq x y z
N MET A 1 -18.98 -1.35 0.72
CA MET A 1 -18.40 0.02 0.84
C MET A 1 -16.91 -0.15 0.70
N SER A 2 -16.21 0.71 -0.03
CA SER A 2 -14.76 0.57 -0.19
C SER A 2 -14.07 0.80 1.17
N ASP A 3 -13.25 -0.15 1.63
CA ASP A 3 -12.45 -0.05 2.87
C ASP A 3 -11.22 0.89 2.72
N TRP A 4 -11.16 1.63 1.61
CA TRP A 4 -10.11 2.59 1.31
C TRP A 4 -10.24 3.85 2.16
N LYS A 5 -9.15 4.20 2.83
CA LYS A 5 -9.00 5.41 3.64
C LYS A 5 -8.03 6.39 2.96
N PRO A 6 -8.27 7.72 3.05
CA PRO A 6 -7.33 8.72 2.55
C PRO A 6 -5.96 8.57 3.22
N ILE A 7 -4.88 8.93 2.52
CA ILE A 7 -3.51 8.81 3.04
C ILE A 7 -3.25 9.69 4.27
N GLU A 8 -4.02 10.76 4.43
CA GLU A 8 -3.99 11.65 5.60
C GLU A 8 -4.61 11.02 6.85
N GLU A 9 -5.49 10.03 6.70
CA GLU A 9 -6.05 9.27 7.82
C GLU A 9 -5.09 8.15 8.20
N LEU A 10 -4.23 8.40 9.18
CA LEU A 10 -3.17 7.45 9.53
C LEU A 10 -3.71 6.09 10.01
N PRO A 11 -3.08 4.97 9.64
CA PRO A 11 -3.42 3.66 10.17
C PRO A 11 -3.25 3.62 11.70
N PRO A 12 -4.01 2.77 12.40
CA PRO A 12 -3.93 2.65 13.85
C PRO A 12 -2.61 2.03 14.34
N GLN A 13 -1.88 1.33 13.47
CA GLN A 13 -0.64 0.63 13.81
C GLN A 13 0.38 0.73 12.65
N ALA A 14 1.67 0.61 12.97
CA ALA A 14 2.70 0.44 11.97
C ALA A 14 2.59 -0.96 11.33
N GLY A 15 2.95 -1.08 10.05
CA GLY A 15 2.90 -2.35 9.32
C GLY A 15 2.69 -2.19 7.83
N ASP A 16 2.35 -3.30 7.17
CA ASP A 16 2.14 -3.36 5.73
C ASP A 16 0.66 -3.14 5.36
N TYR A 17 0.45 -2.34 4.33
CA TYR A 17 -0.87 -1.93 3.84
C TYR A 17 -0.91 -1.99 2.33
N LEU A 18 -2.11 -2.21 1.77
CA LEU A 18 -2.30 -1.96 0.35
C LEU A 18 -2.43 -0.44 0.15
N VAL A 19 -1.68 0.12 -0.79
CA VAL A 19 -1.71 1.55 -1.12
C VAL A 19 -2.12 1.75 -2.58
N LEU A 20 -2.88 2.82 -2.81
CA LEU A 20 -3.26 3.29 -4.15
C LEU A 20 -2.35 4.45 -4.55
N LEU A 21 -1.61 4.30 -5.63
CA LEU A 21 -0.69 5.29 -6.17
C LEU A 21 -1.43 6.33 -7.04
N GLY A 22 -0.82 7.49 -7.25
CA GLY A 22 -1.44 8.61 -7.97
C GLY A 22 -1.82 8.34 -9.44
N ASP A 23 -1.26 7.30 -10.05
CA ASP A 23 -1.57 6.84 -11.40
C ASP A 23 -2.63 5.72 -11.45
N GLY A 24 -3.22 5.39 -10.30
CA GLY A 24 -4.23 4.34 -10.16
C GLY A 24 -3.66 2.93 -10.00
N GLN A 25 -2.33 2.78 -9.94
CA GLN A 25 -1.70 1.50 -9.61
C GLN A 25 -1.81 1.18 -8.12
N MET A 26 -1.71 -0.11 -7.78
CA MET A 26 -1.74 -0.57 -6.39
C MET A 26 -0.44 -1.28 -6.04
N ALA A 27 0.03 -1.06 -4.82
CA ALA A 27 1.27 -1.64 -4.29
C ALA A 27 1.13 -1.97 -2.81
N VAL A 28 2.08 -2.71 -2.25
CA VAL A 28 2.24 -2.85 -0.81
C VAL A 28 3.15 -1.73 -0.29
N GLY A 29 2.60 -0.87 0.57
CA GLY A 29 3.33 0.17 1.28
C GLY A 29 3.55 -0.23 2.75
N TYR A 30 4.57 0.35 3.38
CA TYR A 30 4.77 0.22 4.82
C TYR A 30 4.49 1.56 5.51
N PHE A 31 3.77 1.51 6.62
CA PHE A 31 3.59 2.62 7.53
C PHE A 31 4.49 2.41 8.74
N ASP A 32 5.42 3.33 8.99
CA ASP A 32 6.38 3.18 10.08
C ASP A 32 5.87 3.71 11.44
N ALA A 33 6.61 3.39 12.51
CA ALA A 33 6.29 3.84 13.87
C ALA A 33 6.43 5.37 14.05
N TRP A 34 7.08 6.07 13.12
CA TRP A 34 7.25 7.53 13.11
C TRP A 34 6.17 8.24 12.28
N LYS A 35 5.12 7.52 11.87
CA LYS A 35 3.98 8.03 11.09
C LYS A 35 4.36 8.47 9.68
N THR A 36 5.34 7.81 9.08
CA THR A 36 5.78 8.07 7.71
C THR A 36 5.37 6.92 6.81
N TRP A 37 4.89 7.26 5.63
CA TRP A 37 4.64 6.30 4.56
C TRP A 37 5.93 6.04 3.79
N GLY A 38 6.25 4.77 3.60
CA GLY A 38 7.23 4.34 2.62
C GLY A 38 6.59 3.34 1.66
N CYS A 39 7.05 3.33 0.42
CA CYS A 39 6.73 2.26 -0.50
C CYS A 39 7.81 1.19 -0.37
N SER A 40 7.40 -0.07 -0.15
CA SER A 40 8.34 -1.16 -0.39
C SER A 40 8.70 -1.11 -1.88
N GLY A 41 9.98 -1.25 -2.22
CA GLY A 41 10.40 -1.36 -3.62
C GLY A 41 9.76 -2.61 -4.21
N VAL A 42 8.59 -2.46 -4.83
CA VAL A 42 7.72 -3.58 -5.17
C VAL A 42 8.46 -4.46 -6.18
N HIS A 43 8.81 -5.66 -5.73
CA HIS A 43 9.17 -6.74 -6.63
C HIS A 43 7.91 -7.58 -6.78
N GLN A 44 7.34 -7.56 -7.99
CA GLN A 44 6.28 -8.44 -8.48
C GLN A 44 4.83 -8.01 -8.19
N THR A 45 4.15 -7.63 -9.26
CA THR A 45 2.69 -7.46 -9.37
C THR A 45 2.01 -8.80 -9.67
N TYR A 46 0.70 -8.86 -9.50
CA TYR A 46 -0.13 -10.06 -9.75
C TYR A 46 -0.07 -10.57 -11.22
N ASP A 47 0.22 -9.69 -12.18
CA ASP A 47 0.34 -10.00 -13.60
C ASP A 47 1.78 -10.38 -14.04
N GLY A 48 2.72 -10.49 -13.09
CA GLY A 48 4.12 -10.80 -13.36
C GLY A 48 4.92 -9.67 -14.00
N CYS A 49 4.32 -8.49 -14.21
CA CYS A 49 4.98 -7.30 -14.73
C CYS A 49 5.36 -6.35 -13.58
N GLY A 50 6.39 -6.71 -12.82
CA GLY A 50 6.86 -5.87 -11.71
C GLY A 50 7.32 -4.49 -12.17
N GLY A 51 6.54 -3.45 -11.90
CA GLY A 51 6.98 -2.05 -11.91
C GLY A 51 7.48 -1.68 -10.53
N VAL A 52 8.64 -0.99 -10.44
CA VAL A 52 9.06 -0.45 -9.16
C VAL A 52 8.39 0.90 -8.97
N ALA A 53 7.51 1.00 -7.97
CA ALA A 53 6.94 2.25 -7.52
C ALA A 53 8.00 3.07 -6.76
N PHE A 54 9.04 3.53 -7.46
CA PHE A 54 9.92 4.58 -6.96
C PHE A 54 9.20 5.92 -7.14
N ASP A 55 9.19 6.74 -6.09
CA ASP A 55 8.71 8.14 -6.08
C ASP A 55 7.20 8.38 -6.25
N ALA A 56 6.36 7.34 -6.35
CA ALA A 56 4.91 7.51 -6.39
C ALA A 56 4.34 7.72 -4.98
N ALA A 57 3.86 8.93 -4.69
CA ALA A 57 3.18 9.22 -3.43
C ALA A 57 1.82 8.46 -3.39
N PRO A 58 1.54 7.67 -2.34
CA PRO A 58 0.25 7.01 -2.19
C PRO A 58 -0.84 8.03 -1.86
N SER A 59 -2.05 7.78 -2.34
CA SER A 59 -3.24 8.63 -2.13
C SER A 59 -4.23 8.03 -1.13
N HIS A 60 -4.29 6.70 -1.06
CA HIS A 60 -5.20 5.96 -0.18
C HIS A 60 -4.51 4.69 0.30
N TRP A 61 -5.01 4.14 1.41
CA TRP A 61 -4.59 2.86 1.92
C TRP A 61 -5.77 2.03 2.38
N MET A 62 -5.57 0.72 2.49
CA MET A 62 -6.47 -0.18 3.20
C MET A 62 -5.66 -1.31 3.86
N PRO A 63 -6.20 -1.98 4.89
CA PRO A 63 -5.59 -3.20 5.44
C PRO A 63 -5.35 -4.23 4.33
N LEU A 64 -4.24 -4.98 4.42
CA LEU A 64 -4.03 -6.10 3.52
C LEU A 64 -5.17 -7.12 3.66
N PRO A 65 -5.69 -7.65 2.54
CA PRO A 65 -6.68 -8.72 2.61
C PRO A 65 -6.07 -9.94 3.32
N PRO A 66 -6.87 -10.70 4.07
CA PRO A 66 -6.39 -11.93 4.68
C PRO A 66 -5.86 -12.87 3.60
N ILE A 67 -4.74 -13.54 3.89
CA ILE A 67 -4.21 -14.58 3.02
C ILE A 67 -5.26 -15.70 2.95
N PRO A 68 -5.64 -16.18 1.75
CA PRO A 68 -6.47 -17.38 1.63
C PRO A 68 -5.75 -18.54 2.31
N ILE A 69 -6.34 -19.06 3.38
CA ILE A 69 -5.91 -20.28 4.05
C ILE A 69 -6.84 -21.39 3.57
N ASP A 70 -6.28 -22.37 2.86
CA ASP A 70 -6.91 -23.66 2.55
C ASP A 70 -6.89 -24.59 3.78
#